data_AF-A0A7S4UZB4-F1
#
_entry.id   AF-A0A7S4UZB4-F1
#
_cell.length_a   1.000
_cell.length_b   1.000
_cell.length_c   1.000
_cell.angle_alpha   90.00
_cell.angle_beta   90.00
_cell.angle_gamma   90.00
#
_symmetry.space_group_name_H-M   'P 1'
#
loop_
_entity.id
_entity.type
_entity.pdbx_description
1 polymer ?
#
loop_
_entity_poly.entity_id
_entity_poly.type
_entity_poly.pdbx_seq_one_letter_code
_entity_poly.pdbx_strand_id
1 'polypeptide(L)'
;EHRPVWLEGPLLKQLPAHVEQSSLMKLLPCVAYQWRDGPWQTAYTRYGWDPRSHPEEAMWLQVIDFRDPTLRGKMRPVARGSQAISDVHFRRPPSQPKEYYQVVDIKDDFITELVRGVVPSEECSRRTGWLSQVICDVLRERLTVRSQQLRERQAAKEQAERAKKRAGGGRSSIEGRAVKRARDAGA
;
A
#
# COMPACT_ATOMS: atom_id res chain seq x y z
N GLU A 1 -23.56 -3.61 -10.35
CA GLU A 1 -22.58 -3.60 -9.24
C GLU A 1 -21.23 -4.07 -9.78
N HIS A 2 -20.12 -3.39 -9.46
CA HIS A 2 -18.87 -3.53 -10.23
C HIS A 2 -17.80 -4.47 -9.63
N ARG A 3 -17.92 -4.89 -8.36
CA ARG A 3 -16.95 -5.77 -7.69
C ARG A 3 -17.61 -6.42 -6.47
N PRO A 4 -17.61 -7.74 -6.28
CA PRO A 4 -18.32 -8.41 -5.18
C PRO A 4 -17.49 -8.66 -3.92
N VAL A 5 -16.16 -8.47 -3.97
CA VAL A 5 -15.22 -8.77 -2.87
C VAL A 5 -14.26 -7.61 -2.63
N TRP A 6 -14.13 -7.18 -1.38
CA TRP A 6 -13.33 -6.01 -1.01
C TRP A 6 -12.58 -6.22 0.31
N LEU A 7 -11.35 -5.70 0.38
CA LEU A 7 -10.72 -5.38 1.65
C LEU A 7 -11.33 -4.10 2.23
N GLU A 8 -11.27 -3.96 3.56
CA GLU A 8 -11.74 -2.77 4.28
C GLU A 8 -11.08 -1.48 3.79
N GLY A 9 -9.75 -1.48 3.62
CA GLY A 9 -8.99 -0.30 3.22
C GLY A 9 -9.44 0.32 1.88
N PRO A 10 -9.49 -0.45 0.78
CA PRO A 10 -10.06 0.00 -0.49
C PRO A 10 -11.51 0.48 -0.37
N LEU A 11 -12.35 -0.22 0.39
CA LEU A 11 -13.76 0.13 0.56
C LEU A 11 -13.91 1.49 1.26
N LEU A 12 -13.18 1.72 2.36
CA LEU A 12 -13.17 3.01 3.06
C LEU A 12 -12.77 4.19 2.16
N LYS A 13 -11.79 3.97 1.27
CA LYS A 13 -11.33 5.02 0.33
C LYS A 13 -12.37 5.36 -0.76
N GLN A 14 -13.34 4.49 -1.00
CA GLN A 14 -14.43 4.73 -1.97
C GLN A 14 -15.65 5.41 -1.33
N LEU A 15 -15.73 5.46 0.00
CA LEU A 15 -16.85 6.07 0.71
C LEU A 15 -16.67 7.59 0.86
N PRO A 16 -17.77 8.34 0.97
CA PRO A 16 -17.72 9.76 1.29
C PRO A 16 -16.93 10.02 2.59
N ALA A 17 -16.22 11.15 2.65
CA ALA A 17 -15.34 11.49 3.78
C ALA A 17 -16.04 11.61 5.15
N HIS A 18 -17.36 11.78 5.16
CA HIS A 18 -18.16 11.83 6.40
C HIS A 18 -18.51 10.45 6.95
N VAL A 19 -18.31 9.38 6.17
CA VAL A 19 -18.58 8.02 6.63
C VAL A 19 -17.38 7.53 7.42
N GLU A 20 -17.55 7.42 8.74
CA GLU A 20 -16.53 6.86 9.60
C GLU A 20 -16.35 5.36 9.38
N GLN A 21 -15.13 4.88 9.62
CA GLN A 21 -14.81 3.45 9.64
C GLN A 21 -15.70 2.67 10.62
N SER A 22 -16.00 3.26 11.78
CA SER A 22 -16.88 2.68 12.80
C SER A 22 -18.28 2.38 12.26
N SER A 23 -18.86 3.30 11.47
CA SER A 23 -20.15 3.16 10.84
C SER A 23 -20.13 2.10 9.74
N LEU A 24 -19.10 2.09 8.89
CA LEU A 24 -18.93 1.05 7.88
C LEU A 24 -18.90 -0.35 8.51
N MET A 25 -18.11 -0.53 9.57
CA MET A 25 -17.97 -1.83 10.25
C MET A 25 -19.28 -2.31 10.87
N LYS A 26 -20.18 -1.41 11.27
CA LYS A 26 -21.52 -1.76 11.76
C LYS A 26 -22.47 -2.18 10.65
N LEU A 27 -22.33 -1.61 9.44
CA LEU A 27 -23.22 -1.86 8.30
C LEU A 27 -22.78 -3.06 7.46
N LEU A 28 -21.47 -3.32 7.35
CA LEU A 28 -20.92 -4.41 6.54
C LEU A 28 -21.59 -5.77 6.80
N PRO A 29 -21.81 -6.21 8.06
CA PRO A 29 -22.50 -7.47 8.35
C PRO A 29 -23.92 -7.57 7.81
N CYS A 30 -24.59 -6.45 7.49
CA CYS A 30 -25.92 -6.45 6.89
C CYS A 30 -25.91 -6.75 5.39
N VAL A 31 -24.76 -6.60 4.71
CA VAL A 31 -24.66 -6.71 3.25
C VAL A 31 -23.58 -7.68 2.76
N ALA A 32 -22.66 -8.09 3.65
CA ALA A 32 -21.53 -8.94 3.32
C ALA A 32 -21.12 -9.85 4.47
N TYR A 33 -20.48 -10.97 4.14
CA TYR A 33 -19.77 -11.83 5.09
C TYR A 33 -18.26 -11.66 4.95
N GLN A 34 -17.51 -11.94 6.02
CA GLN A 34 -16.04 -11.82 6.02
C GLN A 34 -15.38 -13.20 6.00
N TRP A 35 -14.35 -13.36 5.16
CA TRP A 35 -13.51 -14.55 5.14
C TRP A 35 -12.49 -14.54 6.28
N ARG A 36 -12.47 -15.61 7.08
CA ARG A 36 -11.50 -15.76 8.17
C ARG A 36 -10.13 -16.20 7.68
N ASP A 37 -10.09 -17.08 6.68
CA ASP A 37 -8.88 -17.68 6.14
C ASP A 37 -8.99 -17.88 4.62
N GLY A 38 -7.96 -18.52 4.05
CA GLY A 38 -7.95 -18.88 2.65
C GLY A 38 -7.62 -17.74 1.68
N PRO A 39 -7.97 -17.89 0.40
CA PRO A 39 -7.52 -17.00 -0.68
C PRO A 39 -8.14 -15.61 -0.64
N TRP A 40 -9.26 -15.43 0.06
CA TRP A 40 -9.94 -14.15 0.26
C TRP A 40 -9.86 -13.66 1.71
N GLN A 41 -8.93 -14.19 2.51
CA GLN A 41 -8.80 -13.87 3.95
C GLN A 41 -8.93 -12.36 4.21
N THR A 42 -9.63 -12.01 5.29
CA THR A 42 -9.94 -10.64 5.72
C THR A 42 -10.87 -9.84 4.81
N ALA A 43 -11.09 -10.26 3.56
CA ALA A 43 -11.99 -9.58 2.63
C ALA A 43 -13.46 -9.86 2.98
N TYR A 44 -14.29 -8.89 2.63
CA TYR A 44 -15.75 -8.95 2.70
C TYR A 44 -16.29 -9.33 1.34
N THR A 45 -17.24 -10.26 1.30
CA THR A 45 -17.95 -10.68 0.10
C THR A 45 -19.43 -10.39 0.27
N ARG A 46 -20.06 -9.75 -0.73
CA ARG A 46 -21.50 -9.47 -0.67
C ARG A 46 -22.32 -10.74 -0.54
N TYR A 47 -23.45 -10.66 0.18
CA TYR A 47 -24.35 -11.81 0.29
C TYR A 47 -24.88 -12.27 -1.09
N GLY A 48 -25.10 -13.57 -1.21
CA GLY A 48 -25.57 -14.20 -2.45
C GLY A 48 -24.50 -14.39 -3.53
N TRP A 49 -23.23 -14.05 -3.26
CA TRP A 49 -22.12 -14.31 -4.18
C TRP A 49 -21.03 -15.16 -3.51
N ASP A 50 -20.55 -16.17 -4.23
CA ASP A 50 -19.50 -17.07 -3.78
C ASP A 50 -18.32 -17.05 -4.75
N PRO A 51 -17.11 -16.63 -4.33
CA PRO A 51 -15.93 -16.60 -5.18
C PRO A 51 -15.53 -17.98 -5.71
N ARG A 52 -15.93 -19.07 -5.03
CA ARG A 52 -15.63 -20.44 -5.43
C ARG A 52 -16.47 -20.93 -6.61
N SER A 53 -17.44 -20.13 -7.07
CA SER A 53 -18.27 -20.43 -8.24
C SER A 53 -17.98 -19.52 -9.43
N HIS A 54 -17.02 -18.60 -9.32
CA HIS A 54 -16.74 -17.56 -10.33
C HIS A 54 -15.22 -17.46 -10.62
N PRO A 55 -14.60 -18.47 -11.26
CA PRO A 55 -13.14 -18.61 -11.32
C PRO A 55 -12.42 -17.38 -11.90
N GLU A 56 -12.87 -16.89 -13.05
CA GLU A 56 -12.20 -15.80 -13.77
C GLU A 56 -12.21 -14.50 -12.97
N GLU A 57 -13.38 -14.08 -12.48
CA GLU A 57 -13.51 -12.84 -11.70
C GLU A 57 -12.88 -12.99 -10.32
N ALA A 58 -13.14 -14.08 -9.61
CA ALA A 58 -12.71 -14.27 -8.23
C ALA A 58 -11.19 -14.40 -8.09
N MET A 59 -10.50 -14.92 -9.12
CA MET A 59 -9.04 -14.98 -9.18
C MET A 59 -8.40 -13.60 -8.98
N TRP A 60 -8.90 -12.57 -9.67
CA TRP A 60 -8.43 -11.18 -9.52
C TRP A 60 -8.77 -10.57 -8.16
N LEU A 61 -9.79 -11.10 -7.49
CA LEU A 61 -10.25 -10.62 -6.19
C LEU A 61 -9.54 -11.29 -5.01
N GLN A 62 -8.69 -12.28 -5.25
CA GLN A 62 -7.90 -12.94 -4.21
C GLN A 62 -6.96 -11.97 -3.50
N VAL A 63 -6.71 -12.27 -2.24
CA VAL A 63 -5.88 -11.51 -1.30
C VAL A 63 -4.49 -12.13 -1.20
N ILE A 64 -3.47 -11.31 -1.44
CA ILE A 64 -2.07 -11.62 -1.22
C ILE A 64 -1.68 -11.19 0.20
N ASP A 65 -1.33 -12.15 1.07
CA ASP A 65 -0.61 -11.92 2.33
C ASP A 65 0.85 -11.59 1.98
N PHE A 66 1.19 -10.30 1.98
CA PHE A 66 2.54 -9.82 1.74
C PHE A 66 3.27 -9.57 3.05
N ARG A 67 4.46 -10.18 3.19
CA ARG A 67 5.31 -10.05 4.37
C ARG A 67 6.63 -9.40 3.99
N ASP A 68 6.78 -8.12 4.33
CA ASP A 68 7.95 -7.35 3.96
C ASP A 68 9.20 -7.84 4.70
N PRO A 69 10.20 -8.41 4.00
CA PRO A 69 11.44 -8.89 4.64
C PRO A 69 12.21 -7.79 5.36
N THR A 70 12.13 -6.55 4.88
CA THR A 70 12.90 -5.41 5.41
C THR A 70 12.41 -4.93 6.78
N LEU A 71 11.15 -5.26 7.10
CA LEU A 71 10.47 -4.90 8.34
C LEU A 71 10.38 -6.07 9.34
N ARG A 72 10.86 -7.27 8.97
CA ARG A 72 10.92 -8.42 9.88
C ARG A 72 11.76 -8.07 11.12
N GLY A 73 11.23 -8.37 12.30
CA GLY A 73 11.88 -8.09 13.59
C GLY A 73 11.93 -6.61 13.99
N LYS A 74 11.52 -5.69 13.12
CA LYS A 74 11.45 -4.26 13.42
C LYS A 74 10.02 -3.91 13.84
N MET A 75 9.66 -4.22 15.08
CA MET A 75 8.45 -3.66 15.70
C MET A 75 8.68 -2.17 15.92
N ARG A 76 8.15 -1.31 15.04
CA ARG A 76 8.00 0.10 15.39
C ARG A 76 6.83 0.18 16.37
N PRO A 77 6.97 0.79 17.56
CA PRO A 77 5.82 1.15 18.35
C PRO A 77 4.93 2.01 17.45
N VAL A 78 3.75 1.50 17.10
CA VAL A 78 2.75 2.32 16.41
C VAL A 78 2.39 3.40 17.41
N ALA A 79 2.79 4.65 17.16
CA ALA A 79 2.32 5.76 17.96
C ALA A 79 0.79 5.72 17.93
N ARG A 80 0.16 5.61 19.12
CA ARG A 80 -1.31 5.58 19.25
C ARG A 80 -1.90 6.73 18.44
N GLY A 81 -2.64 6.40 17.37
CA GLY A 81 -3.31 7.38 16.51
C GLY A 81 -2.69 7.64 15.12
N SER A 82 -1.49 7.13 14.81
CA SER A 82 -0.92 7.21 13.46
C SER A 82 -0.88 5.83 12.82
N GLN A 83 -2.03 5.36 12.34
CA GLN A 83 -2.04 4.23 11.40
C GLN A 83 -1.44 4.78 10.09
N ALA A 84 -0.19 4.42 9.81
CA ALA A 84 0.40 4.70 8.51
C ALA A 84 -0.55 4.14 7.45
N ILE A 85 -1.09 5.01 6.59
CA ILE A 85 -2.12 4.63 5.63
C ILE A 85 -1.48 3.66 4.63
N SER A 86 -1.86 2.39 4.70
CA SER A 86 -1.47 1.38 3.72
C SER A 86 -1.96 1.81 2.33
N ASP A 87 -1.04 1.78 1.38
CA ASP A 87 -1.35 2.05 -0.02
C ASP A 87 -1.76 0.76 -0.72
N VAL A 88 -3.07 0.57 -0.82
CA VAL A 88 -3.73 -0.57 -1.48
C VAL A 88 -3.21 -0.85 -2.90
N HIS A 89 -2.64 0.15 -3.58
CA HIS A 89 -2.11 0.01 -4.93
C HIS A 89 -0.63 -0.37 -5.00
N PHE A 90 0.04 -0.54 -3.87
CA PHE A 90 1.47 -0.83 -3.79
C PHE A 90 2.36 0.21 -4.50
N ARG A 91 1.99 1.50 -4.50
CA ARG A 91 2.80 2.59 -5.09
C ARG A 91 3.79 3.19 -4.09
N ARG A 92 3.70 2.80 -2.82
CA ARG A 92 4.60 3.18 -1.73
C ARG A 92 5.11 1.92 -1.04
N PRO A 93 6.31 1.94 -0.42
CA PRO A 93 6.75 0.82 0.38
C PRO A 93 5.75 0.47 1.47
N PRO A 94 5.56 -0.82 1.77
CA PRO A 94 4.74 -1.25 2.89
C PRO A 94 5.20 -0.60 4.20
N SER A 95 4.21 -0.25 5.00
CA SER A 95 4.36 0.44 6.27
C SER A 95 4.39 -0.53 7.45
N GLN A 96 3.81 -1.72 7.28
CA GLN A 96 3.75 -2.78 8.27
C GLN A 96 4.50 -4.04 7.81
N PRO A 97 5.02 -4.87 8.74
CA PRO A 97 5.68 -6.13 8.39
C PRO A 97 4.78 -7.12 7.62
N LYS A 98 3.46 -6.98 7.80
CA LYS A 98 2.44 -7.79 7.14
C LYS A 98 1.33 -6.86 6.64
N GLU A 99 1.02 -6.91 5.35
CA GLU A 99 -0.09 -6.17 4.74
C GLU A 99 -0.83 -7.09 3.74
N TYR A 100 -2.10 -6.79 3.49
CA TYR A 100 -2.95 -7.54 2.58
C TYR A 100 -3.33 -6.69 1.37
N TYR A 101 -3.22 -7.26 0.17
CA TYR A 101 -3.58 -6.60 -1.08
C TYR A 101 -4.44 -7.52 -1.92
N GLN A 102 -5.48 -7.00 -2.56
CA GLN A 102 -6.17 -7.76 -3.60
C GLN A 102 -5.40 -7.63 -4.92
N VAL A 103 -5.32 -8.73 -5.69
CA VAL A 103 -4.56 -8.75 -6.95
C VAL A 103 -5.00 -7.63 -7.89
N VAL A 104 -6.31 -7.40 -8.02
CA VAL A 104 -6.89 -6.34 -8.84
C VAL A 104 -6.48 -4.91 -8.45
N ASP A 105 -6.09 -4.68 -7.19
CA ASP A 105 -5.73 -3.34 -6.71
C ASP A 105 -4.24 -3.02 -6.93
N ILE A 106 -3.40 -4.04 -7.09
CA ILE A 106 -1.94 -3.88 -7.24
C ILE A 106 -1.63 -3.23 -8.59
N LYS A 107 -0.95 -2.07 -8.56
CA LYS A 107 -0.55 -1.33 -9.78
C LYS A 107 0.89 -1.64 -10.16
N ASP A 108 1.08 -2.83 -10.73
CA ASP A 108 2.34 -3.31 -11.30
C ASP A 108 2.04 -4.01 -12.64
N ASP A 109 2.69 -3.54 -13.71
CA ASP A 109 2.40 -4.00 -15.08
C ASP A 109 2.74 -5.49 -15.25
N PHE A 110 3.85 -5.95 -14.65
CA PHE A 110 4.25 -7.35 -14.68
C PHE A 110 3.22 -8.25 -13.99
N ILE A 111 2.72 -7.87 -12.81
CA ILE A 111 1.66 -8.62 -12.12
C ILE A 111 0.39 -8.65 -12.98
N THR A 112 0.03 -7.52 -13.57
CA THR A 112 -1.16 -7.41 -14.41
C THR A 112 -1.07 -8.30 -15.64
N GLU A 113 0.06 -8.30 -16.34
CA GLU A 113 0.29 -9.15 -17.51
C GLU A 113 0.39 -10.63 -17.15
N LEU A 114 1.07 -10.96 -16.05
CA LEU A 114 1.18 -12.33 -15.55
C LEU A 114 -0.21 -12.91 -15.27
N VAL A 115 -1.04 -12.22 -14.50
CA VAL A 115 -2.36 -12.75 -14.10
C VAL A 115 -3.34 -12.77 -15.26
N ARG A 116 -3.23 -11.85 -16.23
CA ARG A 116 -4.00 -11.92 -17.50
C ARG A 116 -3.72 -13.18 -18.31
N GLY A 117 -2.49 -13.69 -18.26
CA GLY A 117 -2.08 -14.92 -18.94
C GLY A 117 -2.41 -16.21 -18.17
N VAL A 118 -2.92 -16.11 -16.93
CA VAL A 118 -3.24 -17.28 -16.10
C VAL A 118 -4.64 -17.77 -16.40
N VAL A 119 -4.76 -19.07 -16.69
CA VAL A 119 -6.03 -19.79 -16.65
C VAL A 119 -6.31 -20.19 -15.20
N PRO A 120 -7.49 -19.87 -14.63
CA PRO A 120 -7.88 -20.35 -13.31
C PRO A 120 -7.73 -21.87 -13.18
N SER A 121 -7.36 -22.34 -11.99
CA SER A 121 -7.30 -23.78 -11.70
C SER A 121 -8.68 -24.44 -11.88
N GLU A 122 -8.72 -25.73 -12.19
CA GLU A 122 -10.00 -26.46 -12.35
C GLU A 122 -10.84 -26.46 -11.08
N GLU A 123 -10.19 -26.51 -9.91
CA GLU A 123 -10.83 -26.45 -8.60
C GLU A 123 -10.30 -25.30 -7.75
N CYS A 124 -11.20 -24.69 -6.98
CA CYS A 124 -10.85 -23.66 -6.02
C CYS A 124 -10.18 -24.28 -4.78
N SER A 125 -8.85 -24.19 -4.70
CA SER A 125 -8.09 -24.68 -3.55
C SER A 125 -8.33 -23.85 -2.30
N ARG A 126 -8.42 -24.51 -1.14
CA ARG A 126 -8.52 -23.84 0.17
C ARG A 126 -7.30 -22.96 0.51
N ARG A 127 -6.14 -23.26 -0.08
CA ARG A 127 -4.87 -22.55 0.19
C ARG A 127 -4.62 -21.40 -0.78
N THR A 128 -4.80 -21.64 -2.07
CA THR A 128 -4.39 -20.70 -3.13
C THR A 128 -5.54 -20.23 -4.01
N GLY A 129 -6.74 -20.78 -3.81
CA GLY A 129 -7.93 -20.43 -4.58
C GLY A 129 -7.80 -20.93 -6.01
N TRP A 130 -8.05 -20.03 -6.94
CA TRP A 130 -7.95 -20.24 -8.38
C TRP A 130 -6.54 -20.07 -8.93
N LEU A 131 -5.66 -19.39 -8.18
CA LEU A 131 -4.25 -19.29 -8.53
C LEU A 131 -3.49 -20.54 -8.12
N SER A 132 -2.52 -20.95 -8.94
CA SER A 132 -1.58 -21.99 -8.55
C SER A 132 -0.59 -21.46 -7.51
N GLN A 133 0.00 -22.37 -6.73
CA GLN A 133 1.01 -22.00 -5.74
C GLN A 133 2.20 -21.25 -6.37
N VAL A 134 2.65 -21.70 -7.56
CA VAL A 134 3.74 -21.08 -8.31
C VAL A 134 3.43 -19.62 -8.62
N ILE A 135 2.23 -19.33 -9.10
CA ILE A 135 1.81 -17.95 -9.39
C ILE A 135 1.75 -17.12 -8.11
N CYS A 136 1.18 -17.66 -7.02
CA CYS A 136 1.17 -16.95 -5.74
C CYS A 136 2.59 -16.59 -5.25
N ASP A 137 3.57 -17.47 -5.45
CA ASP A 137 4.94 -17.24 -5.03
C ASP A 137 5.63 -16.20 -5.91
N VAL A 138 5.43 -16.26 -7.24
CA VAL A 138 5.92 -15.23 -8.18
C VAL A 138 5.34 -13.86 -7.85
N LEU A 139 4.04 -13.77 -7.51
CA LEU A 139 3.41 -12.52 -7.10
C LEU A 139 4.08 -11.95 -5.84
N ARG A 140 4.31 -12.78 -4.81
CA ARG A 140 4.97 -12.34 -3.57
C ARG A 140 6.42 -11.90 -3.83
N GLU A 141 7.17 -12.67 -4.61
CA GLU A 141 8.55 -12.34 -4.97
C GLU A 141 8.62 -11.01 -5.73
N ARG A 142 7.71 -10.81 -6.70
CA ARG A 142 7.61 -9.54 -7.43
C ARG A 142 7.34 -8.37 -6.51
N LEU A 143 6.42 -8.51 -5.54
CA LEU A 143 6.14 -7.49 -4.53
C LEU A 143 7.34 -7.21 -3.62
N THR A 144 8.14 -8.23 -3.30
CA THR A 144 9.39 -8.08 -2.52
C THR A 144 10.41 -7.24 -3.29
N VAL A 145 10.65 -7.56 -4.56
CA VAL A 145 11.55 -6.76 -5.42
C VAL A 145 11.02 -5.33 -5.54
N ARG A 146 9.71 -5.18 -5.78
CA ARG A 146 9.07 -3.88 -5.92
C ARG A 146 9.17 -3.03 -4.65
N SER A 147 9.01 -3.62 -3.47
CA SER A 147 9.12 -2.89 -2.20
C SER A 147 10.53 -2.34 -1.99
N GLN A 148 11.56 -3.11 -2.32
CA GLN A 148 12.95 -2.67 -2.26
C GLN A 148 13.21 -1.48 -3.20
N GLN A 149 12.81 -1.61 -4.47
CA GLN A 149 12.93 -0.53 -5.47
C GLN A 149 12.24 0.76 -5.02
N LEU A 150 11.05 0.64 -4.42
CA LEU A 150 10.31 1.80 -3.91
C LEU A 150 11.05 2.48 -2.76
N ARG A 151 11.68 1.73 -1.85
CA ARG A 151 12.50 2.28 -0.74
C ARG A 151 13.75 2.97 -1.26
N GLU A 152 14.49 2.34 -2.18
CA GLU A 152 15.67 2.92 -2.81
C GLU A 152 15.32 4.25 -3.52
N ARG A 153 14.21 4.26 -4.27
CA ARG A 153 13.71 5.46 -4.92
C ARG A 153 13.33 6.56 -3.92
N GLN A 154 12.73 6.21 -2.78
CA GLN A 154 12.42 7.18 -1.73
C GLN A 154 13.70 7.75 -1.09
N ALA A 155 14.65 6.90 -0.74
CA ALA A 155 15.93 7.33 -0.17
C ALA A 155 16.71 8.26 -1.11
N ALA A 156 16.76 7.94 -2.41
CA ALA A 156 17.40 8.78 -3.42
C ALA A 156 16.72 10.16 -3.53
N LYS A 157 15.38 10.20 -3.51
CA LYS A 157 14.62 11.46 -3.50
C LYS A 157 14.91 12.30 -2.25
N GLU A 158 14.91 11.68 -1.08
CA GLU A 158 15.21 12.38 0.18
C GLU A 158 16.64 12.94 0.21
N GLN A 159 17.62 12.18 -0.29
CA GLN A 159 19.00 12.63 -0.42
C GLN A 159 19.12 13.83 -1.39
N ALA A 160 18.46 13.76 -2.55
CA ALA A 160 18.43 14.85 -3.52
C ALA A 160 17.79 16.12 -2.93
N GLU A 161 16.68 16.00 -2.21
CA GLU A 161 16.02 17.14 -1.55
C GLU A 161 16.88 17.75 -0.43
N ARG A 162 17.58 16.92 0.36
CA ARG A 162 18.55 17.40 1.36
C ARG A 162 19.73 18.13 0.71
N ALA A 163 20.24 17.64 -0.41
CA ALA A 163 21.31 18.29 -1.17
C ALA A 163 20.86 19.66 -1.73
N LYS A 164 19.66 19.74 -2.31
CA LYS A 164 19.07 21.02 -2.78
C LYS A 164 18.91 22.03 -1.66
N LYS A 165 18.40 21.62 -0.49
CA LYS A 165 18.27 22.52 0.68
C LYS A 165 19.62 23.06 1.15
N ARG A 166 20.67 22.23 1.13
CA ARG A 166 22.05 22.66 1.46
C ARG A 166 22.60 23.66 0.44
N ALA A 167 22.35 23.47 -0.85
CA ALA A 167 22.79 24.38 -1.90
C ALA A 167 22.02 25.73 -1.91
N GLY A 168 20.73 25.72 -1.56
CA GLY A 168 19.89 26.93 -1.53
C GLY A 168 20.09 27.82 -0.29
N GLY A 169 20.57 27.28 0.82
CA GLY A 169 20.78 28.03 2.08
C GLY A 169 22.00 28.96 2.09
N GLY A 170 22.86 28.94 1.07
CA GLY A 170 24.10 29.71 1.02
C GLY A 170 23.99 31.14 0.48
N ARG A 171 22.81 31.58 -0.02
CA ARG A 171 22.67 32.87 -0.71
C ARG A 171 22.11 34.05 0.10
N SER A 172 21.67 33.87 1.35
CA SER A 172 21.04 34.97 2.13
C SER A 172 21.90 35.60 3.24
N SER A 173 23.21 35.32 3.32
CA SER A 173 24.04 35.77 4.47
C SER A 173 25.20 36.73 4.14
N ILE A 174 25.30 37.27 2.92
CA ILE A 174 26.42 38.16 2.55
C ILE A 174 26.04 39.65 2.43
N GLU A 175 24.77 40.02 2.28
CA GLU A 175 24.35 41.44 2.26
C GLU A 175 23.89 41.92 3.65
N GLY A 176 24.85 42.20 4.53
CA GLY A 176 24.51 42.68 5.87
C GLY A 176 25.68 43.09 6.74
N ARG A 177 26.77 43.65 6.17
CA ARG A 177 27.81 44.30 6.99
C ARG A 177 28.18 45.66 6.40
N ALA A 178 27.23 46.59 6.49
CA ALA A 178 27.48 48.00 6.25
C ALA A 178 28.46 48.53 7.31
N VAL A 179 29.59 49.02 6.81
CA VAL A 179 30.69 49.66 7.53
C VAL A 179 30.19 50.88 8.28
N LYS A 180 30.15 50.84 9.62
CA LYS A 180 30.10 52.06 10.45
C LYS A 180 31.49 52.70 10.44
N ARG A 181 31.68 53.73 9.62
CA ARG A 181 32.84 54.63 9.68
C ARG A 181 32.85 55.34 11.03
N ALA A 182 33.99 55.25 11.73
CA ALA A 182 34.33 56.13 12.82
C ALA A 182 34.38 57.59 12.33
N ARG A 183 33.81 58.51 13.10
CA ARG A 183 34.17 59.92 13.06
C ARG A 183 34.74 60.26 14.42
N ASP A 184 36.04 60.48 14.42
CA ASP A 184 36.78 61.14 15.48
C ASP A 184 36.71 62.67 15.28
N ALA A 185 36.62 63.35 16.43
CA ALA A 185 37.12 64.68 16.78
C ALA A 185 36.82 65.92 15.90
N GLY A 186 36.39 67.01 16.58
CA GLY A 186 36.74 68.36 16.16
C GLY A 186 35.85 69.50 16.69
N ALA A 187 36.33 70.15 17.76
CA ALA A 187 36.00 71.48 18.30
C ALA A 187 34.68 71.68 19.07
#